data_AF-A0A6B1HIS3-F1
#
_entry.id   AF-A0A6B1HIS3-F1
#
_cell.length_a   1.000
_cell.length_b   1.000
_cell.length_c   1.000
_cell.angle_alpha   90.00
_cell.angle_beta   90.00
_cell.angle_gamma   90.00
#
_symmetry.space_group_name_H-M   'P 1'
#
loop_
_entity.id
_entity.type
_entity.pdbx_description
1 polymer ?
#
loop_
_entity_poly.entity_id
_entity_poly.type
_entity_poly.pdbx_seq_one_letter_code
_entity_poly.pdbx_strand_id
1 'polypeptide(L)'
;MTPDRQARCSMGSMRRLALAAAAAMIAGCGADAIKLNDAGAARMGRYEYAEAESLFGQAVEDAPEWLDARVNHAIATLNRQDEGDEQRTLDILARVLA
;
A
#
# COMPACT_ATOMS: atom_id res chain seq x y z
N MET A 1 -17.71 -2.62 0.43
CA MET A 1 -16.67 -3.60 0.81
C MET A 1 -16.59 -4.62 -0.33
N THR A 2 -15.78 -4.34 -1.35
CA THR A 2 -15.73 -5.17 -2.56
C THR A 2 -14.77 -6.36 -2.35
N PRO A 3 -15.16 -7.59 -2.71
CA PRO A 3 -14.38 -8.82 -2.52
C PRO A 3 -13.07 -8.90 -3.35
N ASP A 4 -12.81 -7.91 -4.21
CA ASP A 4 -11.69 -7.89 -5.17
C ASP A 4 -10.32 -7.57 -4.53
N ARG A 5 -10.29 -7.05 -3.29
CA ARG A 5 -9.03 -6.71 -2.59
C ARG A 5 -8.20 -7.92 -2.17
N GLN A 6 -8.86 -9.04 -1.83
CA GLN A 6 -8.17 -10.28 -1.47
C GLN A 6 -7.58 -11.00 -2.70
N ALA A 7 -8.20 -10.85 -3.87
CA ALA A 7 -7.76 -11.54 -5.09
C ALA A 7 -6.40 -11.02 -5.62
N ARG A 8 -6.13 -9.72 -5.48
CA ARG A 8 -4.86 -9.12 -5.95
C ARG A 8 -3.65 -9.42 -5.06
N CYS A 9 -3.88 -9.87 -3.83
CA CYS A 9 -2.83 -10.41 -2.96
C CYS A 9 -2.35 -11.82 -3.37
N SER A 10 -2.98 -12.45 -4.37
CA SER A 10 -2.76 -13.88 -4.70
C SER A 10 -2.06 -14.14 -6.04
N MET A 11 -1.59 -13.12 -6.78
CA MET A 11 -1.03 -13.33 -8.13
C MET A 11 0.48 -13.14 -8.22
N GLY A 12 1.20 -14.03 -7.51
CA GLY A 12 2.55 -14.46 -7.86
C GLY A 12 2.48 -15.87 -8.49
N SER A 13 2.75 -15.97 -9.79
CA SER A 13 2.59 -17.21 -10.56
C SER A 13 3.61 -18.31 -10.19
N MET A 14 3.08 -19.41 -9.63
CA MET A 14 3.31 -20.81 -10.02
C MET A 14 4.74 -21.43 -9.94
N ARG A 15 4.98 -22.27 -8.90
CA ARG A 15 5.59 -23.60 -9.05
C ARG A 15 5.34 -24.50 -7.83
N ARG A 16 4.93 -25.74 -8.08
CA ARG A 16 4.56 -26.75 -7.07
C ARG A 16 5.80 -27.37 -6.38
N LEU A 17 5.58 -27.84 -5.14
CA LEU A 17 6.42 -28.66 -4.24
C LEU A 17 7.38 -27.92 -3.28
N ALA A 18 6.98 -27.80 -2.00
CA ALA A 18 7.61 -28.46 -0.83
C ALA A 18 7.31 -27.72 0.50
N LEU A 19 6.63 -28.43 1.41
CA LEU A 19 6.72 -28.38 2.88
C LEU A 19 6.79 -27.01 3.61
N ALA A 20 5.61 -26.52 4.01
CA ALA A 20 5.18 -26.14 5.37
C ALA A 20 5.98 -25.15 6.27
N ALA A 21 7.14 -24.62 5.89
CA ALA A 21 7.79 -23.53 6.63
C ALA A 21 7.58 -22.14 6.00
N ALA A 22 6.99 -22.09 4.79
CA ALA A 22 6.78 -20.87 4.02
C ALA A 22 5.40 -20.23 4.20
N ALA A 23 4.56 -20.71 5.13
CA ALA A 23 3.19 -20.18 5.30
C ALA A 23 3.16 -18.73 5.81
N ALA A 24 4.21 -18.27 6.50
CA ALA A 24 4.36 -16.87 6.91
C ALA A 24 4.95 -15.96 5.81
N MET A 25 5.61 -16.53 4.80
CA MET A 25 6.25 -15.80 3.70
C MET A 25 5.38 -15.78 2.41
N ILE A 26 4.22 -16.43 2.42
CA ILE A 26 3.34 -16.60 1.24
C ILE A 26 2.05 -15.76 1.34
N ALA A 27 1.78 -15.08 2.46
CA ALA A 27 0.65 -14.16 2.59
C ALA A 27 1.11 -12.71 2.30
N GLY A 28 1.26 -12.38 1.02
CA GLY A 28 1.84 -11.13 0.48
C GLY A 28 1.08 -9.82 0.74
N CYS A 29 0.41 -9.68 1.88
CA CYS A 29 0.09 -8.41 2.53
C CYS A 29 -0.20 -8.76 3.99
N GLY A 30 0.59 -8.23 4.94
CA GLY A 30 0.30 -8.43 6.35
C GLY A 30 -1.12 -7.93 6.65
N ALA A 31 -1.89 -8.65 7.47
CA ALA A 31 -3.22 -8.20 7.88
C ALA A 31 -3.20 -6.77 8.47
N ASP A 32 -2.06 -6.33 8.97
CA ASP A 32 -1.84 -5.00 9.52
C ASP A 32 -1.64 -3.92 8.44
N ALA A 33 -0.92 -4.22 7.34
CA ALA A 33 -0.81 -3.32 6.19
C ALA A 33 -2.18 -2.99 5.57
N ILE A 34 -3.08 -3.98 5.47
CA ILE A 34 -4.45 -3.76 4.99
C ILE A 34 -5.20 -2.79 5.91
N LYS A 35 -5.13 -2.99 7.23
CA LYS A 35 -5.80 -2.11 8.21
C LYS A 35 -5.24 -0.69 8.14
N LEU A 36 -3.94 -0.53 8.00
CA LEU A 36 -3.28 0.76 7.85
C LEU A 36 -3.77 1.48 6.59
N ASN A 37 -3.81 0.78 5.46
CA ASN A 37 -4.32 1.34 4.21
C ASN A 37 -5.82 1.71 4.31
N ASP A 38 -6.64 0.89 4.96
CA ASP A 38 -8.06 1.19 5.18
C ASP A 38 -8.28 2.39 6.09
N ALA A 39 -7.50 2.49 7.17
CA ALA A 39 -7.49 3.65 8.04
C ALA A 39 -7.07 4.90 7.26
N GLY A 40 -6.00 4.84 6.47
CA GLY A 40 -5.56 5.93 5.59
C GLY A 40 -6.65 6.39 4.63
N ALA A 41 -7.36 5.46 3.98
CA ALA A 41 -8.47 5.81 3.09
C ALA A 41 -9.64 6.50 3.84
N ALA A 42 -9.91 6.08 5.07
CA ALA A 42 -10.89 6.75 5.92
C ALA A 42 -10.46 8.18 6.29
N ARG A 43 -9.16 8.43 6.51
CA ARG A 43 -8.59 9.77 6.73
C ARG A 43 -8.71 10.66 5.50
N MET A 44 -8.44 10.12 4.31
CA MET A 44 -8.62 10.85 3.03
C MET A 44 -10.06 11.35 2.88
N GLY A 45 -11.05 10.53 3.22
CA GLY A 45 -12.47 10.92 3.16
C GLY A 45 -12.86 12.06 4.12
N ARG A 46 -12.02 12.37 5.11
CA ARG A 46 -12.18 13.48 6.06
C ARG A 46 -11.21 14.63 5.84
N TYR A 47 -10.49 14.64 4.71
CA TYR A 47 -9.48 15.65 4.40
C TYR A 47 -8.30 15.68 5.41
N GLU A 48 -8.10 14.59 6.17
CA GLU A 48 -7.04 14.43 7.17
C GLU A 48 -5.74 13.92 6.49
N TYR A 49 -5.21 14.69 5.52
CA TYR A 49 -4.21 14.20 4.57
C TYR A 49 -2.84 13.87 5.18
N ALA A 50 -2.36 14.66 6.14
CA ALA A 50 -1.09 14.35 6.81
C ALA A 50 -1.15 13.03 7.59
N GLU A 51 -2.28 12.73 8.23
CA GLU A 51 -2.47 11.45 8.91
C GLU A 51 -2.66 10.30 7.92
N ALA A 52 -3.38 10.54 6.82
CA ALA A 52 -3.50 9.57 5.73
C ALA A 52 -2.13 9.19 5.14
N GLU A 53 -1.29 10.19 4.86
CA GLU A 53 0.08 10.01 4.34
C GLU A 53 0.89 9.12 5.28
N SER A 54 0.85 9.39 6.59
CA SER A 54 1.58 8.59 7.58
C SER A 54 1.09 7.13 7.64
N LEU A 55 -0.23 6.90 7.58
CA LEU A 55 -0.80 5.55 7.61
C LEU A 55 -0.47 4.75 6.34
N PHE A 56 -0.55 5.39 5.17
CA PHE A 56 -0.15 4.75 3.92
C PHE A 56 1.35 4.48 3.86
N GLY A 57 2.18 5.39 4.39
CA GLY A 57 3.62 5.16 4.51
C GLY A 57 3.94 3.90 5.30
N GLN A 58 3.30 3.71 6.46
CA GLN A 58 3.43 2.48 7.25
C GLN A 58 2.92 1.23 6.50
N ALA A 59 1.80 1.34 5.77
CA ALA A 59 1.31 0.23 4.95
C ALA A 59 2.31 -0.17 3.84
N VAL A 60 3.02 0.81 3.26
CA VAL A 60 4.08 0.58 2.27
C VAL A 60 5.32 -0.04 2.91
N GLU A 61 5.69 0.36 4.12
CA GLU A 61 6.80 -0.26 4.87
C GLU A 61 6.51 -1.74 5.17
N ASP A 62 5.28 -2.05 5.58
CA ASP A 62 4.85 -3.42 5.90
C ASP A 62 4.65 -4.30 4.66
N ALA A 63 4.35 -3.70 3.50
CA ALA A 63 4.09 -4.41 2.25
C ALA A 63 4.63 -3.62 1.03
N PRO A 64 5.95 -3.57 0.82
CA PRO A 64 6.58 -2.69 -0.19
C PRO A 64 6.24 -3.05 -1.64
N GLU A 65 5.83 -4.30 -1.90
CA GLU A 65 5.41 -4.76 -3.23
C GLU A 65 3.95 -4.39 -3.55
N TRP A 66 3.18 -3.90 -2.58
CA TRP A 66 1.76 -3.59 -2.77
C TRP A 66 1.57 -2.24 -3.48
N LEU A 67 1.42 -2.30 -4.80
CA LEU A 67 1.31 -1.11 -5.65
C LEU A 67 0.16 -0.17 -5.25
N ASP A 68 -1.02 -0.70 -4.87
CA ASP A 68 -2.15 0.14 -4.49
C ASP A 68 -1.85 0.99 -3.24
N ALA A 69 -1.16 0.42 -2.23
CA ALA A 69 -0.76 1.16 -1.04
C ALA A 69 0.24 2.28 -1.38
N ARG A 70 1.16 2.02 -2.31
CA ARG A 70 2.13 3.02 -2.81
C ARG A 70 1.44 4.16 -3.57
N VAL A 71 0.45 3.83 -4.39
CA VAL A 71 -0.36 4.85 -5.09
C VAL A 71 -1.16 5.68 -4.09
N ASN A 72 -1.79 5.05 -3.09
CA ASN A 72 -2.50 5.77 -2.04
C ASN A 72 -1.57 6.68 -1.22
N HIS A 73 -0.35 6.23 -0.92
CA HIS A 73 0.67 7.04 -0.26
C HIS A 73 1.05 8.27 -1.09
N ALA A 74 1.27 8.09 -2.39
CA ALA A 74 1.57 9.20 -3.31
C ALA A 74 0.42 10.21 -3.38
N ILE A 75 -0.84 9.75 -3.46
CA ILE A 75 -2.01 10.64 -3.50
C ILE A 75 -2.16 11.42 -2.19
N ALA A 76 -1.99 10.77 -1.03
CA ALA A 76 -2.04 11.44 0.26
C ALA A 76 -0.90 12.46 0.44
N THR A 77 0.30 12.11 -0.04
CA THR A 77 1.45 13.03 -0.11
C THR A 77 1.08 14.27 -0.93
N LEU A 78 0.57 14.09 -2.14
CA LEU A 78 0.16 15.22 -2.99
C LEU A 78 -0.92 16.08 -2.33
N ASN A 79 -1.94 15.46 -1.72
CA ASN A 79 -3.07 16.16 -1.12
C ASN A 79 -2.70 16.94 0.15
N ARG A 80 -1.58 16.62 0.81
CA ARG A 80 -1.09 17.36 1.98
C ARG A 80 -0.62 18.77 1.61
N GLN A 81 -0.18 19.00 0.37
CA GLN A 81 0.15 20.32 -0.19
C GLN A 81 1.28 21.05 0.56
N ASP A 82 2.20 20.31 1.18
CA ASP A 82 3.42 20.91 1.74
C ASP A 82 4.48 21.09 0.65
N GLU A 83 5.41 22.03 0.85
CA GLU A 83 6.48 22.30 -0.12
C GLU A 83 7.29 21.03 -0.41
N GLY A 84 7.37 20.67 -1.71
CA GLY A 84 8.09 19.50 -2.19
C GLY A 84 7.25 18.22 -2.30
N ASP A 85 5.99 18.23 -1.90
CA ASP A 85 5.09 17.07 -2.04
C ASP A 85 4.86 16.68 -3.49
N GLU A 86 4.88 17.62 -4.43
CA GLU A 86 4.76 17.32 -5.85
C GLU A 86 5.93 16.45 -6.32
N GLN A 87 7.17 16.82 -5.97
CA GLN A 87 8.35 16.06 -6.37
C GLN A 87 8.37 14.69 -5.70
N ARG A 88 8.06 14.62 -4.39
CA ARG A 88 7.99 13.35 -3.67
C ARG A 88 6.94 12.41 -4.25
N THR A 89 5.78 12.94 -4.64
CA THR A 89 4.72 12.18 -5.32
C THR A 89 5.21 11.59 -6.63
N LEU A 90 5.87 12.41 -7.46
CA LEU A 90 6.44 11.96 -8.74
C LEU A 90 7.48 10.86 -8.54
N ASP A 91 8.34 10.97 -7.53
CA ASP A 91 9.35 9.96 -7.22
C ASP A 91 8.72 8.62 -6.81
N ILE A 92 7.63 8.65 -6.02
CA ILE A 92 6.91 7.44 -5.62
C ILE A 92 6.25 6.78 -6.85
N LEU A 93 5.54 7.56 -7.66
CA LEU A 93 4.83 7.05 -8.84
C LEU A 93 5.77 6.55 -9.94
N ALA A 94 6.91 7.21 -10.14
CA ALA A 94 7.94 6.74 -11.07
C ALA A 94 8.42 5.33 -10.71
N ARG A 95 8.60 5.03 -9.42
CA ARG A 95 8.95 3.69 -8.95
C ARG A 95 7.81 2.67 -9.08
N VAL A 96 6.55 3.11 -9.15
CA VAL A 96 5.39 2.22 -9.34
C VAL A 96 5.28 1.77 -10.80
N LEU A 97 5.72 2.62 -11.74
CA LEU A 97 5.63 2.38 -13.19
C LEU A 97 6.87 1.68 -13.80
N ALA A 98 7.95 1.53 -13.02
CA ALA A 98 9.19 0.88 -13.45
C ALA A 98 9.09 -0.64 -13.34
#